data_AF-V5GA05-F1
#
_entry.id   AF-V5GA05-F1
#
_cell.length_a   1.000
_cell.length_b   1.000
_cell.length_c   1.000
_cell.angle_alpha   90.00
_cell.angle_beta   90.00
_cell.angle_gamma   90.00
#
_symmetry.space_group_name_H-M   'P 1'
#
loop_
_entity.id
_entity.type
_entity.pdbx_description
1 polymer ?
#
loop_
_entity_poly.entity_id
_entity_poly.type
_entity_poly.pdbx_seq_one_letter_code
_entity_poly.pdbx_strand_id
1 'polypeptide(L)'
;CICNDVYVPSLRPLRQIAFVVSFPPTSSARLAERLMEIARKENVKTDLGAMLALAEKSNNDIRSCLTVLHFFKGQNKPVTLSEVHKASIGQKDMQKGLFSVWQEIFRIEKSKLQSNSANSISLK
;
A
#
# COMPACT_ATOMS: atom_id res chain seq x y z
N CYS A 1 -14.14 15.50 19.00
CA CYS A 1 -13.40 16.16 17.91
C CYS A 1 -12.46 15.13 17.29
N ILE A 2 -12.31 15.09 15.96
CA ILE A 2 -11.35 14.22 15.26
C ILE A 2 -10.43 15.14 14.44
N CYS A 3 -9.13 14.89 14.50
CA CYS A 3 -8.12 15.68 13.79
C CYS A 3 -6.96 14.78 13.35
N ASN A 4 -6.29 15.13 12.24
CA ASN A 4 -5.12 14.40 11.74
C ASN A 4 -3.84 14.77 12.50
N ASP A 5 -3.73 16.02 12.95
CA ASP A 5 -2.60 16.52 13.74
C ASP A 5 -3.13 17.28 14.96
N VAL A 6 -2.82 16.76 16.15
CA VAL A 6 -3.24 17.35 17.43
C VAL A 6 -2.36 18.53 17.84
N TYR A 7 -1.22 18.75 17.19
CA TYR A 7 -0.23 19.77 17.53
C TYR A 7 -0.44 21.12 16.83
N VAL A 8 -1.41 21.21 15.93
CA VAL A 8 -1.75 22.47 15.25
C VAL A 8 -2.14 23.57 16.25
N PRO A 9 -1.77 24.85 16.02
CA PRO A 9 -1.99 25.94 16.99
C PRO A 9 -3.46 26.13 17.38
N SER A 10 -4.39 25.92 16.45
CA SER A 10 -5.84 26.07 16.67
C SER A 10 -6.40 25.07 17.68
N LEU A 11 -5.77 23.89 17.84
CA LEU A 11 -6.21 22.85 18.79
C LEU A 11 -5.55 22.96 20.16
N ARG A 12 -4.59 23.88 20.35
CA ARG A 12 -3.86 24.04 21.63
C ARG A 12 -4.79 24.26 22.84
N PRO A 13 -5.83 25.12 22.78
CA PRO A 13 -6.74 25.30 23.93
C PRO A 13 -7.56 24.04 24.21
N LEU A 14 -8.07 23.38 23.16
CA LEU A 14 -8.87 22.17 23.29
C LEU A 14 -8.05 21.00 23.88
N ARG A 15 -6.79 20.86 23.46
CA ARG A 15 -5.88 19.82 23.93
C ARG A 15 -5.60 19.89 25.44
N GLN A 16 -5.70 21.08 26.06
CA GLN A 16 -5.48 21.24 27.50
C GLN A 16 -6.63 20.72 28.35
N ILE A 17 -7.84 20.66 27.79
CA ILE A 17 -9.07 20.31 28.53
C ILE A 17 -9.70 18.99 28.06
N ALA A 18 -9.22 18.40 26.96
CA ALA A 18 -9.77 17.19 26.37
C ALA A 18 -8.88 15.96 26.65
N PHE A 19 -9.51 14.80 26.79
CA PHE A 19 -8.82 13.51 26.79
C PHE A 19 -8.38 13.15 25.36
N VAL A 20 -7.08 12.96 25.14
CA VAL A 20 -6.51 12.67 23.83
C VAL A 20 -6.35 11.16 23.65
N VAL A 21 -7.07 10.61 22.67
CA VAL A 21 -6.91 9.22 22.22
C VAL A 21 -6.18 9.22 20.89
N SER A 22 -4.97 8.65 20.86
CA SER A 22 -4.20 8.49 19.62
C SER A 22 -4.61 7.20 18.90
N PHE A 23 -4.74 7.30 17.57
CA PHE A 23 -5.00 6.14 16.73
C PHE A 23 -3.70 5.71 16.04
N PRO A 24 -3.12 4.55 16.40
CA PRO A 24 -1.87 4.10 15.79
C PRO A 24 -2.07 3.68 14.32
N PRO A 25 -1.02 3.75 13.49
CA PRO A 25 -1.08 3.23 12.13
C PRO A 25 -1.33 1.72 12.13
N THR A 26 -2.00 1.24 11.09
CA THR A 26 -2.26 -0.21 10.92
C THR A 26 -1.04 -0.88 10.32
N SER A 27 -0.71 -2.11 10.76
CA SER A 27 0.36 -2.89 10.14
C SER A 27 -0.09 -3.47 8.79
N SER A 28 0.83 -3.56 7.83
CA SER A 28 0.54 -4.07 6.48
C SER A 28 -0.04 -5.48 6.50
N ALA A 29 0.48 -6.35 7.37
CA ALA A 29 -0.02 -7.72 7.53
C ALA A 29 -1.48 -7.77 8.00
N ARG A 30 -1.81 -7.01 9.07
CA ARG A 30 -3.19 -6.96 9.60
C ARG A 30 -4.15 -6.37 8.58
N LEU A 31 -3.70 -5.36 7.82
CA LEU A 31 -4.50 -4.78 6.75
C LEU A 31 -4.72 -5.79 5.63
N ALA A 32 -3.68 -6.47 5.15
CA ALA A 32 -3.77 -7.46 4.09
C ALA A 32 -4.73 -8.62 4.44
N GLU A 33 -4.69 -9.14 5.68
CA GLU A 33 -5.63 -10.16 6.16
C GLU A 33 -7.08 -9.68 6.08
N ARG A 34 -7.35 -8.44 6.52
CA ARG A 34 -8.69 -7.86 6.45
C ARG A 34 -9.14 -7.60 5.01
N LEU A 35 -8.24 -7.18 4.13
CA LEU A 35 -8.54 -7.02 2.72
C LEU A 35 -8.83 -8.36 2.05
N MET A 36 -8.14 -9.43 2.43
CA MET A 36 -8.44 -10.80 1.98
C MET A 36 -9.85 -11.25 2.41
N GLU A 37 -10.23 -10.99 3.66
CA GLU A 37 -11.58 -11.28 4.14
C GLU A 37 -12.66 -10.53 3.33
N ILE A 38 -12.42 -9.26 3.03
CA ILE A 38 -13.33 -8.42 2.24
C ILE A 38 -13.38 -8.91 0.80
N ALA A 39 -12.24 -9.17 0.17
CA ALA A 39 -12.16 -9.70 -1.18
C ALA A 39 -12.94 -11.01 -1.33
N ARG A 40 -12.84 -11.91 -0.34
CA ARG A 40 -13.63 -13.15 -0.29
C ARG A 40 -15.13 -12.88 -0.22
N LYS A 41 -15.57 -11.94 0.63
CA LYS A 41 -17.00 -11.57 0.75
C LYS A 41 -17.54 -10.95 -0.53
N GLU A 42 -16.73 -10.14 -1.20
CA GLU A 42 -17.10 -9.39 -2.40
C GLU A 42 -16.88 -10.18 -3.71
N ASN A 43 -16.48 -11.45 -3.62
CA ASN A 43 -16.13 -12.35 -4.74
C ASN A 43 -15.03 -11.82 -5.67
N VAL A 44 -14.05 -11.11 -5.11
CA VAL A 44 -12.87 -10.62 -5.82
C VAL A 44 -11.77 -11.68 -5.78
N LYS A 45 -11.31 -12.13 -6.96
CA LYS A 45 -10.21 -13.09 -7.07
C LYS A 45 -8.88 -12.38 -6.78
N THR A 46 -8.20 -12.78 -5.70
CA THR A 46 -6.90 -12.20 -5.31
C THR A 46 -6.10 -13.17 -4.44
N ASP A 47 -4.85 -12.82 -4.17
CA ASP A 47 -3.89 -13.55 -3.34
C ASP A 47 -3.34 -12.68 -2.20
N LEU A 48 -2.83 -13.32 -1.14
CA LEU A 48 -2.31 -12.61 0.03
C LEU A 48 -1.11 -11.72 -0.32
N GLY A 49 -0.27 -12.14 -1.28
CA GLY A 49 0.87 -11.35 -1.75
C GLY A 49 0.43 -10.04 -2.40
N ALA A 50 -0.58 -10.08 -3.26
CA ALA A 50 -1.16 -8.89 -3.87
C ALA A 50 -1.76 -7.95 -2.83
N MET A 51 -2.43 -8.48 -1.80
CA MET A 51 -2.99 -7.65 -0.72
C MET A 51 -1.92 -7.02 0.16
N LEU A 52 -0.82 -7.72 0.44
CA LEU A 52 0.34 -7.16 1.13
C LEU A 52 0.98 -6.03 0.32
N ALA A 53 1.26 -6.28 -0.97
CA ALA A 53 1.82 -5.27 -1.86
C ALA A 53 0.90 -4.06 -2.00
N LEU A 54 -0.42 -4.27 -2.01
CA LEU A 54 -1.40 -3.20 -2.03
C LEU A 54 -1.32 -2.34 -0.77
N ALA A 55 -1.31 -2.97 0.41
CA ALA A 55 -1.23 -2.29 1.70
C ALA A 55 0.05 -1.45 1.82
N GLU A 56 1.20 -2.00 1.43
CA GLU A 56 2.49 -1.30 1.43
C GLU A 56 2.48 -0.11 0.46
N LYS A 57 1.99 -0.33 -0.76
CA LYS A 57 1.93 0.73 -1.78
C LYS A 57 1.01 1.88 -1.40
N SER A 58 -0.03 1.62 -0.62
CA SER A 58 -0.92 2.66 -0.07
C SER A 58 -0.49 3.20 1.29
N ASN A 59 0.72 2.90 1.78
CA ASN A 59 1.18 3.32 3.12
C ASN A 59 0.21 2.95 4.25
N ASN A 60 -0.42 1.77 4.15
CA ASN A 60 -1.42 1.26 5.08
C ASN A 60 -2.68 2.13 5.24
N ASP A 61 -2.98 2.98 4.25
CA ASP A 61 -4.25 3.69 4.16
C ASP A 61 -5.37 2.73 3.73
N ILE A 62 -6.23 2.40 4.70
CA ILE A 62 -7.38 1.50 4.53
C ILE A 62 -8.33 1.98 3.43
N ARG A 63 -8.62 3.29 3.36
CA ARG A 63 -9.54 3.85 2.38
C ARG A 63 -8.97 3.73 0.98
N SER A 64 -7.67 3.98 0.83
CA SER A 64 -6.96 3.84 -0.43
C SER A 64 -6.97 2.37 -0.91
N CYS A 65 -6.68 1.40 -0.04
CA CYS A 65 -6.77 -0.02 -0.40
C CYS A 65 -8.18 -0.41 -0.88
N LEU A 66 -9.23 -0.02 -0.13
CA LEU A 66 -10.62 -0.35 -0.46
C LEU A 66 -11.05 0.27 -1.79
N THR A 67 -10.63 1.51 -2.06
CA THR A 67 -10.92 2.20 -3.33
C THR A 67 -10.34 1.43 -4.51
N VAL A 68 -9.11 0.93 -4.37
CA VAL A 68 -8.44 0.12 -5.40
C VAL A 68 -9.15 -1.22 -5.60
N LEU A 69 -9.50 -1.92 -4.52
CA LEU A 69 -10.28 -3.17 -4.60
C LEU A 69 -11.62 -2.95 -5.29
N HIS A 70 -12.32 -1.88 -4.96
CA HIS A 70 -13.58 -1.52 -5.60
C HIS A 70 -13.40 -1.21 -7.10
N PHE A 71 -12.33 -0.50 -7.46
CA PHE A 71 -12.00 -0.22 -8.86
C PHE A 71 -11.76 -1.51 -9.66
N PHE A 72 -10.98 -2.46 -9.13
CA PHE A 72 -10.74 -3.74 -9.81
C PHE A 72 -12.01 -4.59 -9.92
N LYS A 73 -12.86 -4.57 -8.87
CA LYS A 73 -14.17 -5.23 -8.91
C LYS A 73 -15.05 -4.64 -10.02
N GLY A 74 -15.10 -3.31 -10.16
CA GLY A 74 -15.84 -2.65 -11.25
C GLY A 74 -15.36 -3.04 -12.66
N GLN A 75 -14.09 -3.43 -12.80
CA GLN A 75 -13.53 -3.92 -14.05
C GLN A 75 -13.69 -5.44 -14.26
N ASN A 76 -14.28 -6.18 -13.31
CA ASN A 76 -14.32 -7.65 -13.28
C ASN A 76 -12.93 -8.31 -13.46
N LYS A 77 -11.87 -7.66 -12.99
CA LYS A 77 -10.49 -8.17 -13.09
C LYS A 77 -10.04 -8.81 -11.78
N PRO A 78 -9.24 -9.89 -11.84
CA PRO A 78 -8.57 -10.40 -10.66
C PRO A 78 -7.50 -9.40 -10.19
N VAL A 79 -7.33 -9.27 -8.88
CA VAL A 79 -6.27 -8.44 -8.28
C VAL A 79 -5.04 -9.30 -8.09
N THR A 80 -4.09 -9.18 -9.02
CA THR A 80 -2.79 -9.86 -8.99
C THR A 80 -1.67 -8.87 -8.64
N LEU A 81 -0.52 -9.38 -8.18
CA LEU A 81 0.67 -8.57 -7.89
C LEU A 81 1.06 -7.62 -9.05
N SER A 82 1.00 -8.10 -10.30
CA SER A 82 1.32 -7.30 -11.48
C SER A 82 0.37 -6.12 -11.66
N GLU A 83 -0.93 -6.31 -11.40
CA GLU A 83 -1.92 -5.24 -11.52
C GLU A 83 -1.76 -4.21 -10.39
N VAL A 84 -1.43 -4.65 -9.17
CA VAL A 84 -1.10 -3.75 -8.05
C VAL A 84 0.14 -2.91 -8.35
N HIS A 85 1.17 -3.48 -8.97
CA HIS A 85 2.35 -2.72 -9.38
C HIS A 85 2.07 -1.69 -10.48
N LYS A 86 1.22 -2.03 -11.46
CA LYS A 86 0.81 -1.11 -12.53
C LYS A 86 -0.13 0.00 -12.05
N ALA A 87 -0.97 -0.27 -11.06
CA ALA A 87 -1.96 0.68 -10.59
C ALA A 87 -1.30 1.92 -9.97
N SER A 88 -1.74 3.12 -10.36
CA SER A 88 -1.22 4.38 -9.80
C SER A 88 -1.84 4.65 -8.42
N ILE A 89 -1.34 3.93 -7.41
CA ILE A 89 -1.83 3.97 -6.03
C ILE A 89 -0.84 4.80 -5.20
N GLY A 90 -1.33 5.79 -4.45
CA GLY A 90 -0.51 6.59 -3.56
C GLY A 90 0.50 7.53 -4.25
N GLN A 91 0.39 7.72 -5.57
CA GLN A 91 1.36 8.49 -6.36
C GLN A 91 1.17 10.02 -6.28
N LYS A 92 -0.01 10.50 -5.86
CA LYS A 92 -0.33 11.94 -5.84
C LYS A 92 0.07 12.62 -4.54
N ASP A 93 -0.18 11.97 -3.40
CA ASP A 93 0.00 12.54 -2.05
C ASP A 93 1.15 11.85 -1.31
N MET A 94 2.28 11.66 -2.01
CA MET A 94 3.43 10.93 -1.47
C MET A 94 4.26 11.84 -0.55
N GLN A 95 4.28 11.52 0.75
CA GLN A 95 5.17 12.16 1.74
C GLN A 95 6.54 11.46 1.75
N LYS A 96 7.35 11.65 0.71
CA LYS A 96 8.75 11.18 0.69
C LYS A 96 9.66 12.18 1.40
N GLY A 97 10.52 11.70 2.30
CA GLY A 97 11.53 12.53 2.94
C GLY A 97 12.59 13.01 1.95
N LEU A 98 13.12 14.23 2.16
CA LEU A 98 14.13 14.86 1.29
C LEU A 98 15.31 13.92 0.99
N PHE A 99 15.82 13.22 1.99
CA PHE A 99 16.93 12.29 1.83
C PHE A 99 16.58 11.08 0.96
N SER A 100 15.36 10.55 1.09
CA SER A 100 14.89 9.45 0.23
C SER A 100 14.79 9.90 -1.23
N VAL A 101 14.33 11.12 -1.47
CA VAL A 101 14.27 11.72 -2.82
C VAL A 101 15.68 11.90 -3.39
N TRP A 102 16.62 12.42 -2.59
CA TRP A 102 18.01 12.54 -3.04
C TRP A 102 18.64 11.18 -3.38
N GLN A 103 18.40 10.16 -2.56
CA GLN A 103 18.87 8.81 -2.88
C GLN A 103 18.24 8.28 -4.17
N GLU A 104 16.97 8.56 -4.43
CA GLU A 104 16.29 8.14 -5.68
C GLU A 104 16.85 8.86 -6.91
N ILE A 105 17.15 10.16 -6.80
CA ILE A 105 17.70 10.97 -7.90
C ILE A 105 19.16 10.60 -8.20
N PHE A 106 19.98 10.40 -7.17
CA PHE A 106 21.44 10.27 -7.33
C PHE A 106 21.94 8.82 -7.33
N ARG A 107 21.06 7.82 -7.21
CA ARG A 107 21.43 6.41 -7.26
C ARG A 107 21.19 5.86 -8.66
N ILE A 108 22.28 5.54 -9.35
CA ILE A 108 22.24 4.83 -10.63
C ILE A 108 21.66 3.44 -10.36
N GLU A 109 20.49 3.14 -10.94
CA GLU A 109 19.90 1.80 -10.91
C GLU A 109 20.82 0.84 -11.66
N LYS A 110 21.53 -0.04 -10.93
CA LYS A 110 22.13 -1.22 -11.54
C LYS A 110 20.98 -2.12 -11.98
N SER A 111 20.73 -2.22 -13.29
CA SER A 111 19.80 -3.19 -13.86
C SER A 111 20.13 -4.58 -13.30
N LYS A 112 19.24 -5.16 -12.50
CA LYS A 112 19.35 -6.56 -12.10
C LYS A 112 19.29 -7.41 -13.37
N LEU A 113 20.42 -7.98 -13.77
CA LEU A 113 20.48 -9.06 -14.75
C LEU A 113 19.50 -10.14 -14.31
N GLN A 114 18.47 -10.39 -15.11
CA GLN A 114 17.58 -11.53 -14.97
C GLN A 114 18.41 -12.79 -15.26
N SER A 115 18.87 -13.47 -14.21
CA SER A 115 19.40 -14.83 -14.32
C SER A 115 18.23 -15.77 -14.60
N ASN A 116 17.89 -15.96 -15.87
CA ASN A 116 17.01 -17.05 -16.29
C ASN A 116 17.79 -18.37 -16.15
N SER A 117 17.51 -19.11 -15.07
CA SER A 117 17.81 -20.54 -14.98
C SER A 117 16.93 -21.29 -15.98
N ALA A 118 17.48 -21.62 -17.15
CA ALA A 118 16.91 -22.62 -18.05
C ALA A 118 17.63 -23.95 -17.84
N ASN A 119 17.04 -24.79 -16.99
CA ASN A 119 17.33 -26.22 -16.93
C ASN A 119 16.41 -26.91 -17.95
N SER A 120 16.96 -27.53 -18.99
CA SER A 120 16.28 -28.55 -19.81
C SER A 120 17.29 -29.49 -20.47
N ILE A 121 17.68 -30.51 -19.70
CA ILE A 121 17.66 -31.94 -20.02
C ILE A 121 17.64 -32.35 -21.52
N SER A 122 18.74 -32.99 -21.94
CA SER A 122 18.93 -34.13 -22.87
C SER A 122 18.10 -34.26 -24.16
N LEU A 123 18.79 -34.47 -25.29
CA LEU A 123 18.58 -35.61 -26.21
C LEU A 123 19.70 -35.67 -27.28
N LYS A 124 20.45 -36.78 -27.26
CA LYS A 124 21.29 -37.41 -28.30
C LYS A 124 22.11 -36.53 -29.25
#